data_AF-A0A2M7IRW6-F1
#
_entry.id   AF-A0A2M7IRW6-F1
#
_cell.length_a   1.000
_cell.length_b   1.000
_cell.length_c   1.000
_cell.angle_alpha   90.00
_cell.angle_beta   90.00
_cell.angle_gamma   90.00
#
_symmetry.space_group_name_H-M   'P 1'
#
loop_
_entity.id
_entity.type
_entity.pdbx_description
1 polymer ?
#
loop_
_entity_poly.entity_id
_entity_poly.type
_entity_poly.pdbx_seq_one_letter_code
_entity_poly.pdbx_strand_id
1 'polypeptide(L)'
;MKRAYSFITTIIFFAFIFSGVGVSQGLQETLTKLTGTAGEAYVSPIISAFGSNLNSGWVHKSPSSKIFGVDIEVGIVAMATMFGDNNKTFSTNGTFRFSQAQAREMIDASTSDPKLLFLTSGQKDELANLVAQKEFTVGISGPTIVGKKESEVMVDFSGAEIAYNSQTYKVDPKSVGTKAMGFLGDASALPLVAPQFSIGTVYGTMATFRFLPSVEVGDLGKFS
;
A
#
# COMPACT_ATOMS: atom_id res chain seq x y z
N MET A 1 0.10 -26.09 56.85
CA MET A 1 -1.09 -25.38 56.32
C MET A 1 -0.69 -23.98 55.90
N LYS A 2 -1.39 -23.43 54.90
CA LYS A 2 -1.27 -22.11 54.24
C LYS A 2 -0.33 -22.07 53.01
N ARG A 3 -0.94 -22.32 51.85
CA ARG A 3 -0.42 -22.09 50.51
C ARG A 3 -0.65 -20.63 50.15
N ALA A 4 0.41 -19.91 49.78
CA ALA A 4 0.35 -18.56 49.21
C ALA A 4 0.78 -18.65 47.74
N TYR A 5 -0.17 -18.96 46.87
CA TYR A 5 -0.03 -18.80 45.42
C TYR A 5 -1.38 -18.37 44.87
N SER A 6 -1.35 -17.47 43.88
CA SER A 6 -2.48 -16.95 43.09
C SER A 6 -2.86 -15.51 43.41
N PHE A 7 -2.05 -14.56 42.92
CA PHE A 7 -2.57 -13.25 42.49
C PHE A 7 -1.68 -12.54 41.44
N ILE A 8 -0.60 -13.16 40.95
CA ILE A 8 0.36 -12.53 40.02
C ILE A 8 0.18 -13.04 38.57
N THR A 9 -0.72 -13.99 38.30
CA THR A 9 -0.81 -14.65 36.98
C THR A 9 -1.84 -14.09 36.01
N THR A 10 -2.50 -12.95 36.29
CA THR A 10 -3.60 -12.43 35.44
C THR A 10 -3.29 -11.10 34.74
N ILE A 11 -2.10 -10.51 34.91
CA ILE A 11 -1.69 -9.27 34.21
C ILE A 11 -0.49 -9.54 33.30
N ILE A 12 -0.58 -10.59 32.47
CA ILE A 12 0.34 -10.80 31.34
C ILE A 12 -0.49 -11.36 30.17
N PHE A 13 -1.39 -10.55 29.60
CA PHE A 13 -2.02 -10.89 28.32
C PHE A 13 -2.40 -9.65 27.49
N PHE A 14 -1.75 -8.50 27.71
CA PHE A 14 -1.97 -7.29 26.92
C PHE A 14 -0.71 -6.44 26.74
N ALA A 15 0.44 -7.10 26.58
CA ALA A 15 1.68 -6.47 26.15
C ALA A 15 2.19 -7.21 24.90
N PHE A 16 1.37 -7.23 23.85
CA PHE A 16 1.82 -7.64 22.53
C PHE A 16 2.67 -6.48 21.97
N ILE A 17 3.97 -6.58 22.21
CA ILE A 17 5.06 -6.26 21.28
C ILE A 17 4.72 -5.12 20.30
N PHE A 18 4.95 -3.88 20.72
CA PHE A 18 5.21 -2.76 19.80
C PHE A 18 6.72 -2.71 19.55
N SER A 19 7.23 -3.67 18.80
CA SER A 19 8.52 -3.50 18.13
C SER A 19 8.26 -2.60 16.94
N GLY A 20 8.70 -1.34 17.03
CA GLY A 20 8.61 -0.37 15.93
C GLY A 20 9.18 -0.99 14.66
N VAL A 21 8.30 -1.28 13.71
CA VAL A 21 8.66 -1.79 12.39
C VAL A 21 9.03 -0.56 11.58
N GLY A 22 10.30 -0.15 11.70
CA GLY A 22 10.86 0.91 10.88
C GLY A 22 10.44 0.72 9.43
N VAL A 23 9.82 1.74 8.83
CA VAL A 23 9.53 1.74 7.39
C VAL A 23 10.81 1.34 6.67
N SER A 24 10.73 0.30 5.83
CA SER A 24 11.79 0.02 4.87
C SER A 24 12.09 1.35 4.17
N GLN A 25 13.30 1.90 4.32
CA GLN A 25 13.70 3.13 3.61
C GLN A 25 13.36 3.04 2.11
N GLY A 26 13.40 1.82 1.56
CA GLY A 26 12.96 1.50 0.20
C GLY A 26 11.49 1.77 -0.08
N LEU A 27 10.56 1.49 0.84
CA LEU A 27 9.12 1.75 0.64
C LEU A 27 8.83 3.24 0.55
N GLN A 28 9.39 4.06 1.45
CA GLN A 28 9.13 5.50 1.46
C GLN A 28 9.77 6.20 0.26
N GLU A 29 10.99 5.81 -0.08
CA GLU A 29 11.68 6.29 -1.27
C GLU A 29 10.96 5.85 -2.56
N THR A 30 10.44 4.63 -2.58
CA THR A 30 9.59 4.14 -3.67
C THR A 30 8.31 4.94 -3.77
N LEU A 31 7.54 5.09 -2.70
CA LEU A 31 6.26 5.83 -2.70
C LEU A 31 6.44 7.31 -3.06
N THR A 32 7.60 7.89 -2.75
CA THR A 32 7.95 9.27 -3.16
C THR A 32 8.28 9.38 -4.65
N LYS A 33 8.85 8.32 -5.24
CA LYS A 33 9.24 8.27 -6.66
C LYS A 33 8.15 7.70 -7.57
N LEU A 34 7.29 6.85 -7.03
CA LEU A 34 6.11 6.32 -7.70
C LEU A 34 5.05 7.42 -7.75
N THR A 35 4.45 7.63 -8.92
CA THR A 35 3.26 8.47 -9.04
C THR A 35 2.14 8.06 -8.09
N GLY A 36 1.28 9.02 -7.74
CA GLY A 36 0.10 8.81 -6.90
C GLY A 36 -0.72 7.57 -7.26
N THR A 37 -0.86 7.24 -8.55
CA THR A 37 -1.59 6.05 -9.02
C THR A 37 -1.01 4.72 -8.53
N ALA A 38 0.31 4.57 -8.49
CA ALA A 38 0.93 3.33 -8.02
C ALA A 38 0.97 3.25 -6.48
N GLY A 39 1.12 4.40 -5.81
CA GLY A 39 0.91 4.49 -4.37
C GLY A 39 -0.52 4.11 -3.98
N GLU A 40 -1.51 4.62 -4.70
CA GLU A 40 -2.93 4.29 -4.54
C GLU A 40 -3.19 2.80 -4.77
N ALA A 41 -2.68 2.23 -5.87
CA ALA A 41 -2.80 0.79 -6.15
C ALA A 41 -2.16 -0.08 -5.06
N TYR A 42 -1.02 0.35 -4.50
CA TYR A 42 -0.34 -0.34 -3.41
C TYR A 42 -1.18 -0.38 -2.12
N VAL A 43 -1.84 0.72 -1.75
CA VAL A 43 -2.69 0.81 -0.54
C VAL A 43 -4.17 0.46 -0.77
N SER A 44 -4.57 0.26 -2.02
CA SER A 44 -5.96 0.03 -2.44
C SER A 44 -6.70 -1.05 -1.61
N PRO A 45 -6.09 -2.19 -1.23
CA PRO A 45 -6.76 -3.17 -0.39
C PRO A 45 -7.22 -2.63 0.96
N ILE A 46 -6.44 -1.75 1.59
CA ILE A 46 -6.78 -1.14 2.87
C ILE A 46 -7.90 -0.13 2.68
N ILE A 47 -7.80 0.75 1.69
CA ILE A 47 -8.86 1.71 1.37
C ILE A 47 -10.19 0.97 1.10
N SER A 48 -10.13 -0.12 0.33
CA SER A 48 -11.28 -0.96 0.01
C SER A 48 -11.86 -1.64 1.26
N ALA A 49 -11.02 -2.13 2.17
CA ALA A 49 -11.46 -2.72 3.43
C ALA A 49 -12.17 -1.71 4.34
N PHE A 50 -11.62 -0.50 4.45
CA PHE A 50 -12.27 0.59 5.18
C PHE A 50 -13.61 0.98 4.55
N GLY A 51 -13.66 1.20 3.23
CA GLY A 51 -14.88 1.55 2.50
C GLY A 51 -15.96 0.47 2.60
N SER A 52 -15.59 -0.80 2.46
CA SER A 52 -16.52 -1.94 2.58
C SER A 52 -17.11 -2.04 3.99
N ASN A 53 -16.29 -1.81 5.02
CA ASN A 53 -16.74 -1.80 6.42
C ASN A 53 -17.61 -0.58 6.76
N LEU A 54 -17.42 0.57 6.11
CA LEU A 54 -18.35 1.70 6.22
C LEU A 54 -19.70 1.39 5.57
N ASN A 55 -19.69 0.83 4.36
CA ASN A 55 -20.91 0.55 3.61
C ASN A 55 -21.76 -0.58 4.24
N SER A 56 -21.10 -1.57 4.84
CA SER A 56 -21.75 -2.64 5.63
C SER A 56 -22.54 -2.14 6.84
N GLY A 57 -22.24 -0.93 7.35
CA GLY A 57 -22.84 -0.40 8.57
C GLY A 57 -24.28 0.09 8.47
N TRP A 58 -24.82 0.25 7.26
CA TRP A 58 -26.15 0.84 7.05
C TRP A 58 -27.30 -0.12 7.39
N VAL A 59 -27.06 -1.43 7.37
CA VAL A 59 -28.08 -2.47 7.60
C VAL A 59 -27.51 -3.61 8.45
N HIS A 60 -27.55 -3.51 9.78
CA HIS A 60 -26.99 -4.53 10.68
C HIS A 60 -28.03 -5.23 11.58
N LYS A 61 -29.32 -4.89 11.46
CA LYS A 61 -30.39 -5.42 12.31
C LYS A 61 -31.63 -5.70 11.48
N SER A 62 -32.31 -6.81 11.77
CA SER A 62 -33.62 -7.09 11.21
C SER A 62 -34.65 -6.09 11.78
N PRO A 63 -35.61 -5.59 10.98
CA PRO A 63 -36.65 -4.68 11.48
C PRO A 63 -37.33 -5.22 12.74
N SER A 64 -37.42 -4.40 13.78
CA SER A 64 -38.16 -4.75 15.00
C SER A 64 -39.65 -4.92 14.70
N SER A 65 -40.29 -5.93 15.30
CA SER A 65 -41.71 -6.25 15.06
C SER A 65 -42.70 -5.22 15.65
N LYS A 66 -42.21 -4.21 16.37
CA LYS A 66 -43.06 -3.16 16.97
C LYS A 66 -43.20 -2.00 15.99
N ILE A 67 -44.39 -1.89 15.41
CA ILE A 67 -44.73 -0.87 14.40
C ILE A 67 -44.56 0.55 14.95
N PHE A 68 -44.82 0.77 16.26
CA PHE A 68 -44.73 2.08 16.92
C PHE A 68 -43.70 2.12 18.06
N GLY A 69 -42.41 2.15 17.73
CA GLY A 69 -41.33 2.30 18.71
C GLY A 69 -40.18 3.14 18.20
N VAL A 70 -39.60 3.97 19.07
CA VAL A 70 -38.28 4.59 18.86
C VAL A 70 -37.23 3.59 19.34
N ASP A 71 -36.27 3.27 18.48
CA ASP A 71 -35.15 2.36 18.79
C ASP A 71 -33.85 3.18 18.83
N ILE A 72 -33.13 3.15 19.95
CA ILE A 72 -31.85 3.83 20.11
C ILE A 72 -30.83 2.79 20.56
N GLU A 73 -29.72 2.69 19.83
CA GLU A 73 -28.66 1.73 20.11
C GLU A 73 -27.32 2.44 20.19
N VAL A 74 -26.56 2.13 21.24
CA VAL A 74 -25.15 2.48 21.37
C VAL A 74 -24.40 1.16 21.55
N GLY A 75 -23.40 0.91 20.71
CA GLY A 75 -22.69 -0.35 20.73
C GLY A 75 -21.27 -0.25 20.19
N ILE A 76 -20.54 -1.35 20.33
CA ILE A 76 -19.23 -1.56 19.71
C ILE A 76 -19.39 -2.72 18.74
N VAL A 77 -18.96 -2.54 17.49
CA VAL A 77 -18.99 -3.59 16.47
C VAL A 77 -17.56 -3.95 16.08
N ALA A 78 -17.28 -5.25 16.09
CA ALA A 78 -16.06 -5.83 15.55
C ALA A 78 -16.35 -6.38 14.14
N MET A 79 -15.49 -6.06 13.19
CA MET A 79 -15.58 -6.47 11.79
C MET A 79 -14.22 -7.01 11.34
N ALA A 80 -14.22 -7.83 10.31
CA ALA A 80 -13.01 -8.20 9.60
C ALA A 80 -13.29 -8.16 8.10
N THR A 81 -12.45 -7.44 7.35
CA THR A 81 -12.45 -7.58 5.89
C THR A 81 -11.46 -8.67 5.52
N MET A 82 -11.92 -9.68 4.77
CA MET A 82 -11.06 -10.73 4.25
C MET A 82 -10.39 -10.27 2.95
N PHE A 83 -9.11 -10.61 2.77
CA PHE A 83 -8.37 -10.35 1.54
C PHE A 83 -8.16 -11.63 0.75
N GLY A 84 -8.58 -11.61 -0.52
CA GLY A 84 -8.28 -12.67 -1.47
C GLY A 84 -6.93 -12.45 -2.16
N ASP A 85 -6.50 -13.42 -2.95
CA ASP A 85 -5.21 -13.33 -3.66
C ASP A 85 -5.14 -12.12 -4.62
N ASN A 86 -6.27 -11.74 -5.22
CA ASN A 86 -6.37 -10.56 -6.08
C ASN A 86 -6.07 -9.23 -5.35
N ASN A 87 -6.13 -9.22 -4.01
CA ASN A 87 -5.79 -8.04 -3.21
C ASN A 87 -4.29 -7.96 -2.89
N LYS A 88 -3.52 -9.02 -3.13
CA LYS A 88 -2.12 -9.14 -2.69
C LYS A 88 -1.12 -8.59 -3.68
N THR A 89 -1.54 -8.40 -4.93
CA THR A 89 -0.69 -7.89 -6.02
C THR A 89 -1.42 -6.81 -6.80
N PHE A 90 -0.66 -5.88 -7.38
CA PHE A 90 -1.18 -4.88 -8.30
C PHE A 90 -0.31 -4.78 -9.55
N SER A 91 -0.90 -4.23 -10.60
CA SER A 91 -0.21 -3.82 -11.82
C SER A 91 -0.89 -2.57 -12.35
N THR A 92 -0.11 -1.54 -12.61
CA THR A 92 -0.58 -0.26 -13.17
C THR A 92 0.50 0.36 -14.03
N ASN A 93 0.12 1.30 -14.87
CA ASN A 93 1.07 2.21 -15.48
C ASN A 93 1.19 3.46 -14.61
N GLY A 94 2.35 4.10 -14.67
CA GLY A 94 2.59 5.37 -13.98
C GLY A 94 3.79 6.08 -14.56
N THR A 95 4.12 7.21 -13.95
CA THR A 95 5.32 7.96 -14.29
C THR A 95 6.40 7.65 -13.28
N PHE A 96 7.63 7.48 -13.75
CA PHE A 96 8.77 7.24 -12.88
C PHE A 96 9.98 8.04 -13.35
N ARG A 97 10.71 8.58 -12.38
CA ARG A 97 11.96 9.28 -12.60
C ARG A 97 13.10 8.44 -12.02
N PHE A 98 13.92 7.89 -12.91
CA PHE A 98 15.10 7.11 -12.53
C PHE A 98 16.16 8.01 -11.87
N SER A 99 16.89 7.46 -10.90
CA SER A 99 18.10 8.12 -10.42
C SER A 99 19.19 8.09 -11.50
N GLN A 100 20.19 8.97 -11.40
CA GLN A 100 21.34 8.93 -12.31
C GLN A 100 22.05 7.56 -12.28
N ALA A 101 22.16 6.93 -11.10
CA ALA A 101 22.75 5.61 -10.96
C ALA A 101 21.94 4.52 -11.70
N GLN A 102 20.60 4.53 -11.55
CA GLN A 102 19.72 3.60 -12.27
C GLN A 102 19.78 3.83 -13.78
N ALA A 103 19.74 5.09 -14.22
CA ALA A 103 19.88 5.45 -15.62
C ALA A 103 21.23 4.99 -16.20
N ARG A 104 22.31 5.14 -15.43
CA ARG A 104 23.66 4.72 -15.82
C ARG A 104 23.75 3.21 -15.99
N GLU A 105 23.16 2.45 -15.07
CA GLU A 105 23.06 1.00 -15.15
C GLU A 105 22.26 0.55 -16.37
N MET A 106 21.13 1.20 -16.65
CA MET A 106 20.30 0.91 -17.84
C MET A 106 21.06 1.18 -19.13
N ILE A 107 21.83 2.27 -19.20
CA ILE A 107 22.67 2.61 -20.36
C ILE A 107 23.79 1.57 -20.55
N ASP A 108 24.43 1.11 -19.47
CA ASP A 108 25.47 0.07 -19.57
C ASP A 108 24.91 -1.30 -19.94
N ALA A 109 23.71 -1.62 -19.47
CA ALA A 109 23.03 -2.87 -19.80
C ALA A 109 22.40 -2.86 -21.20
N SER A 110 22.27 -1.70 -21.83
CA SER A 110 21.71 -1.56 -23.18
C SER A 110 22.72 -2.03 -24.22
N THR A 111 22.28 -2.95 -25.07
CA THR A 111 23.12 -3.60 -26.09
C THR A 111 22.58 -3.42 -27.50
N SER A 112 21.34 -2.97 -27.67
CA SER A 112 20.72 -2.85 -28.99
C SER A 112 21.21 -1.66 -29.83
N ASP A 113 21.81 -0.65 -29.19
CA ASP A 113 22.41 0.49 -29.89
C ASP A 113 23.95 0.40 -29.87
N PRO A 114 24.60 0.05 -30.99
CA PRO A 114 26.05 -0.02 -31.08
C PRO A 114 26.75 1.30 -30.73
N LYS A 115 26.08 2.45 -30.87
CA LYS A 115 26.66 3.77 -30.59
C LYS A 115 27.01 3.95 -29.11
N LEU A 116 26.29 3.28 -28.22
CA LEU A 116 26.53 3.32 -26.77
C LEU A 116 27.89 2.72 -26.37
N LEU A 117 28.44 1.81 -27.20
CA LEU A 117 29.74 1.20 -26.96
C LEU A 117 30.91 2.16 -27.21
N PHE A 118 30.69 3.21 -28.01
CA PHE A 118 31.71 4.20 -28.35
C PHE A 118 31.70 5.42 -27.44
N LEU A 119 30.73 5.50 -26.52
CA LEU A 119 30.69 6.56 -25.51
C LEU A 119 31.73 6.31 -24.43
N THR A 120 32.47 7.36 -24.09
CA THR A 120 33.33 7.38 -22.89
C THR A 120 32.46 7.35 -21.62
N SER A 121 33.05 6.96 -20.48
CA SER A 121 32.35 6.95 -19.19
C SER A 121 31.71 8.30 -18.86
N GLY A 122 32.41 9.42 -19.09
CA GLY A 122 31.88 10.76 -18.84
C GLY A 122 30.67 11.10 -19.72
N GLN A 123 30.68 10.69 -21.00
CA GLN A 123 29.53 10.88 -21.89
C GLN A 123 28.34 10.01 -21.48
N LYS A 124 28.58 8.79 -20.98
CA LYS A 124 27.53 7.96 -20.41
C LYS A 124 26.93 8.55 -19.14
N ASP A 125 27.75 9.21 -18.30
CA ASP A 125 27.28 9.89 -17.10
C ASP A 125 26.42 11.12 -17.43
N GLU A 126 26.79 11.89 -18.47
CA GLU A 126 25.98 12.99 -19.00
C GLU A 126 24.66 12.49 -19.60
N LEU A 127 24.70 11.42 -20.39
CA LEU A 127 23.51 10.78 -20.93
C LEU A 127 22.59 10.26 -19.81
N ALA A 128 23.17 9.64 -18.77
CA ALA A 128 22.44 9.18 -17.59
C ALA A 128 21.80 10.35 -16.82
N ASN A 129 22.47 11.50 -16.73
CA ASN A 129 21.90 12.71 -16.13
C ASN A 129 20.70 13.23 -16.94
N LEU A 130 20.76 13.21 -18.28
CA LEU A 130 19.62 13.56 -19.14
C LEU A 130 18.42 12.62 -18.95
N VAL A 131 18.68 11.32 -18.77
CA VAL A 131 17.64 10.34 -18.44
C VAL A 131 17.05 10.64 -17.06
N ALA A 132 17.88 10.91 -16.05
CA ALA A 132 17.44 11.17 -14.68
C ALA A 132 16.60 12.46 -14.52
N GLN A 133 16.71 13.40 -15.46
CA GLN A 133 15.90 14.62 -15.49
C GLN A 133 14.54 14.42 -16.16
N LYS A 134 14.30 13.28 -16.80
CA LYS A 134 13.07 12.98 -17.53
C LYS A 134 12.17 12.05 -16.72
N GLU A 135 10.88 12.24 -16.96
CA GLU A 135 9.83 11.35 -16.51
C GLU A 135 9.50 10.36 -17.61
N PHE A 136 9.40 9.08 -17.26
CA PHE A 136 9.06 8.01 -18.19
C PHE A 136 7.76 7.35 -17.78
N THR A 137 6.92 7.04 -18.76
CA THR A 137 5.81 6.12 -18.56
C THR A 137 6.36 4.71 -18.43
N VAL A 138 6.06 4.07 -17.31
CA VAL A 138 6.55 2.74 -16.95
C VAL A 138 5.40 1.86 -16.49
N GLY A 139 5.58 0.54 -16.64
CA GLY A 139 4.78 -0.43 -15.92
C GLY A 139 5.25 -0.51 -14.47
N ILE A 140 4.33 -0.61 -13.53
CA ILE A 140 4.64 -0.78 -12.11
C ILE A 140 3.81 -1.96 -11.61
N SER A 141 4.48 -2.97 -11.08
CA SER A 141 3.82 -4.19 -10.61
C SER A 141 4.50 -4.75 -9.38
N GLY A 142 3.78 -5.49 -8.56
CA GLY A 142 4.35 -6.10 -7.35
C GLY A 142 3.32 -6.36 -6.27
N PRO A 143 3.76 -6.62 -5.02
CA PRO A 143 2.85 -6.82 -3.91
C PRO A 143 2.18 -5.50 -3.51
N THR A 144 0.92 -5.58 -3.09
CA THR A 144 0.26 -4.50 -2.35
C THR A 144 0.74 -4.47 -0.91
N ILE A 145 0.26 -3.51 -0.12
CA ILE A 145 0.53 -3.43 1.32
C ILE A 145 0.17 -4.72 2.09
N VAL A 146 -0.82 -5.50 1.63
CA VAL A 146 -1.21 -6.79 2.23
C VAL A 146 -0.51 -7.99 1.58
N GLY A 147 0.30 -7.77 0.54
CA GLY A 147 1.05 -8.81 -0.16
C GLY A 147 2.28 -9.32 0.59
N LYS A 148 3.06 -10.17 -0.09
CA LYS A 148 4.25 -10.83 0.47
C LYS A 148 5.39 -9.85 0.78
N LYS A 149 6.20 -10.17 1.80
CA LYS A 149 7.38 -9.37 2.19
C LYS A 149 8.61 -9.68 1.34
N GLU A 150 8.63 -10.82 0.66
CA GLU A 150 9.79 -11.34 -0.07
C GLU A 150 9.76 -10.93 -1.55
N SER A 151 8.72 -10.22 -1.98
CA SER A 151 8.57 -9.73 -3.36
C SER A 151 8.70 -8.22 -3.36
N GLU A 152 9.44 -7.69 -4.32
CA GLU A 152 9.57 -6.24 -4.49
C GLU A 152 8.59 -5.71 -5.53
N VAL A 153 8.24 -4.44 -5.40
CA VAL A 153 7.64 -3.68 -6.48
C VAL A 153 8.69 -3.48 -7.56
N MET A 154 8.29 -3.80 -8.78
CA MET A 154 9.09 -3.72 -9.99
C MET A 154 8.62 -2.54 -10.83
N VAL A 155 9.59 -1.84 -11.41
CA VAL A 155 9.37 -0.79 -12.40
C VAL A 155 9.86 -1.30 -13.75
N ASP A 156 8.94 -1.49 -14.67
CA ASP A 156 9.16 -1.99 -16.01
C ASP A 156 9.30 -0.83 -16.99
N PHE A 157 10.56 -0.49 -17.29
CA PHE A 157 10.90 0.48 -18.32
C PHE A 157 10.78 -0.15 -19.71
N SER A 158 10.03 0.50 -20.60
CA SER A 158 9.77 0.00 -21.96
C SER A 158 10.86 0.36 -22.99
N GLY A 159 11.96 0.97 -22.55
CA GLY A 159 12.96 1.54 -23.45
C GLY A 159 12.64 2.99 -23.83
N ALA A 160 13.65 3.74 -24.24
CA ALA A 160 13.45 5.09 -24.76
C ALA A 160 14.60 5.51 -25.69
N GLU A 161 14.29 6.47 -26.56
CA GLU A 161 15.28 7.15 -27.38
C GLU A 161 15.70 8.47 -26.72
N ILE A 162 17.00 8.65 -26.52
CA ILE A 162 17.57 9.79 -25.81
C ILE A 162 18.47 10.56 -26.77
N ALA A 163 18.10 11.82 -27.03
CA ALA A 163 18.93 12.74 -27.80
C ALA A 163 20.08 13.29 -26.95
N TYR A 164 21.31 13.15 -27.44
CA TYR A 164 22.54 13.69 -26.84
C TYR A 164 23.57 14.00 -27.94
N ASN A 165 24.15 15.20 -27.92
CA ASN A 165 25.16 15.66 -28.90
C ASN A 165 24.74 15.42 -30.38
N SER A 166 23.52 15.84 -30.73
CA SER A 166 22.95 15.69 -32.08
C SER A 166 22.81 14.24 -32.57
N GLN A 167 22.96 13.26 -31.68
CA GLN A 167 22.71 11.85 -31.93
C GLN A 167 21.58 11.34 -31.04
N THR A 168 20.89 10.32 -31.50
CA THR A 168 19.86 9.62 -30.73
C THR A 168 20.40 8.25 -30.33
N TYR A 169 20.31 7.97 -29.04
CA TYR A 169 20.72 6.71 -28.42
C TYR A 169 19.49 5.93 -27.95
N LYS A 170 19.40 4.67 -28.33
CA LYS A 170 18.32 3.79 -27.87
C LYS A 170 18.74 3.07 -26.59
N VAL A 171 18.01 3.33 -25.51
CA VAL A 171 18.14 2.64 -24.22
C VAL A 171 17.14 1.49 -24.21
N ASP A 172 17.62 0.30 -23.85
CA ASP A 172 16.83 -0.92 -23.88
C ASP A 172 15.81 -1.00 -22.75
N PRO A 173 14.71 -1.75 -22.94
CA PRO A 173 13.79 -2.08 -21.86
C PRO A 173 14.49 -2.75 -20.69
N LYS A 174 14.10 -2.39 -19.47
CA LYS A 174 14.69 -2.94 -18.25
C LYS A 174 13.68 -2.93 -17.11
N SER A 175 13.63 -4.04 -16.36
CA SER A 175 12.91 -4.08 -15.09
C SER A 175 13.86 -3.76 -13.93
N VAL A 176 13.43 -2.87 -13.04
CA VAL A 176 14.21 -2.39 -11.89
C VAL A 176 13.38 -2.58 -10.61
N GLY A 177 13.92 -3.29 -9.61
CA GLY A 177 13.29 -3.45 -8.30
C GLY A 177 13.43 -2.18 -7.45
N THR A 178 12.36 -1.79 -6.75
CA THR A 178 12.35 -0.57 -5.94
C THR A 178 12.59 -0.80 -4.45
N LYS A 179 12.76 -2.06 -4.00
CA LYS A 179 12.82 -2.46 -2.57
C LYS A 179 11.54 -2.21 -1.76
N ALA A 180 10.47 -1.70 -2.37
CA ALA A 180 9.16 -1.67 -1.72
C ALA A 180 8.57 -3.08 -1.71
N MET A 181 8.07 -3.53 -0.57
CA MET A 181 7.55 -4.88 -0.35
C MET A 181 6.17 -4.81 0.30
N GLY A 182 5.46 -5.94 0.42
CA GLY A 182 4.20 -5.98 1.18
C GLY A 182 4.44 -5.78 2.67
N PHE A 183 3.94 -4.68 3.23
CA PHE A 183 4.23 -4.29 4.61
C PHE A 183 3.58 -5.23 5.65
N LEU A 184 2.33 -5.63 5.40
CA LEU A 184 1.54 -6.45 6.32
C LEU A 184 1.80 -7.96 6.17
N GLY A 185 2.54 -8.37 5.14
CA GLY A 185 3.06 -9.73 5.00
C GLY A 185 1.99 -10.80 4.83
N ASP A 186 1.42 -10.87 3.63
CA ASP A 186 0.40 -11.88 3.24
C ASP A 186 -0.82 -11.91 4.17
N ALA A 187 -1.27 -10.72 4.57
CA ALA A 187 -2.39 -10.58 5.50
C ALA A 187 -3.68 -11.11 4.87
N SER A 188 -4.35 -12.05 5.55
CA SER A 188 -5.60 -12.65 5.08
C SER A 188 -6.84 -11.86 5.49
N ALA A 189 -6.73 -10.98 6.49
CA ALA A 189 -7.83 -10.14 6.95
C ALA A 189 -7.34 -8.86 7.64
N LEU A 190 -8.16 -7.82 7.61
CA LEU A 190 -8.02 -6.60 8.40
C LEU A 190 -9.15 -6.52 9.45
N PRO A 191 -8.87 -6.77 10.73
CA PRO A 191 -9.83 -6.56 11.79
C PRO A 191 -10.04 -5.06 12.08
N LEU A 192 -11.28 -4.63 12.29
CA LEU A 192 -11.65 -3.27 12.69
C LEU A 192 -12.63 -3.34 13.88
N VAL A 193 -12.50 -2.38 14.80
CA VAL A 193 -13.44 -2.20 15.92
C VAL A 193 -13.92 -0.76 15.90
N ALA A 194 -15.23 -0.57 15.95
CA ALA A 194 -15.85 0.74 15.77
C ALA A 194 -16.99 0.96 16.77
N PRO A 195 -17.01 2.08 17.52
CA PRO A 195 -18.21 2.56 18.17
C PRO A 195 -19.29 2.89 17.14
N GLN A 196 -20.53 2.52 17.43
CA GLN A 196 -21.68 2.86 16.61
C GLN A 196 -22.84 3.40 17.43
N PHE A 197 -23.60 4.27 16.78
CA PHE A 197 -24.85 4.84 17.27
C PHE A 197 -25.92 4.65 16.20
N SER A 198 -27.05 4.06 16.56
CA SER A 198 -28.17 3.86 15.65
C SER A 198 -29.44 4.50 16.22
N ILE A 199 -30.21 5.14 15.34
CA ILE A 199 -31.53 5.69 15.63
C ILE A 199 -32.55 5.13 14.63
N GLY A 200 -33.57 4.47 15.15
CA GLY A 200 -34.67 3.86 14.40
C GLY A 200 -35.97 4.64 14.53
N THR A 201 -36.79 4.57 13.49
CA THR A 201 -38.14 5.14 13.44
C THR A 201 -39.21 4.05 13.46
N VAL A 202 -40.45 4.49 13.70
CA VAL A 202 -41.69 3.73 13.45
C VAL A 202 -41.63 3.14 12.03
N TYR A 203 -41.94 1.86 11.87
CA TYR A 203 -41.77 1.06 10.63
C TYR A 203 -40.37 0.50 10.33
N GLY A 204 -39.42 0.55 11.27
CA GLY A 204 -38.18 -0.24 11.18
C GLY A 204 -37.09 0.35 10.27
N THR A 205 -37.22 1.61 9.85
CA THR A 205 -36.12 2.34 9.21
C THR A 205 -35.12 2.75 10.28
N MET A 206 -33.85 2.35 10.13
CA MET A 206 -32.75 2.71 11.02
C MET A 206 -31.71 3.52 10.27
N ALA A 207 -31.23 4.59 10.90
CA ALA A 207 -30.04 5.31 10.52
C ALA A 207 -28.92 4.96 11.50
N THR A 208 -27.80 4.47 10.99
CA THR A 208 -26.64 4.09 11.78
C THR A 208 -25.45 4.98 11.45
N PHE A 209 -24.87 5.57 12.48
CA PHE A 209 -23.61 6.27 12.44
C PHE A 209 -22.52 5.40 13.04
N ARG A 210 -21.43 5.19 12.30
CA ARG A 210 -20.27 4.41 12.73
C ARG A 210 -19.05 5.31 12.78
N PHE A 211 -18.42 5.39 13.95
CA PHE A 211 -17.15 6.09 14.11
C PHE A 211 -16.01 5.11 13.88
N LEU A 212 -15.28 5.24 12.77
CA LEU A 212 -14.05 4.49 12.56
C LEU A 212 -12.90 5.26 13.20
N PRO A 213 -12.33 4.77 14.32
CA PRO A 213 -11.12 5.38 14.86
C PRO A 213 -9.99 5.21 13.85
N SER A 214 -9.11 6.20 13.77
CA SER A 214 -7.94 6.08 12.89
C SER A 214 -7.12 4.86 13.31
N VAL A 215 -6.86 3.96 12.37
CA VAL A 215 -5.98 2.82 12.63
C VAL A 215 -4.56 3.25 12.28
N GLU A 216 -3.67 3.17 13.27
CA GLU A 216 -2.23 3.30 13.04
C GLU A 216 -1.77 1.99 12.38
N VAL A 217 -1.43 2.06 11.09
CA VAL A 217 -0.87 0.91 10.37
C VAL A 217 0.65 1.00 10.48
N GLY A 218 1.16 0.75 11.69
CA GLY A 218 2.58 0.93 12.01
C GLY A 218 3.09 2.33 11.64
N ASP A 219 4.30 2.39 11.07
CA ASP A 219 4.95 3.64 10.69
C ASP A 219 4.43 4.25 9.36
N LEU A 220 3.41 3.66 8.71
CA LEU A 220 2.80 4.19 7.47
C LEU A 220 1.86 5.37 7.71
N GLY A 221 1.63 5.74 8.98
CA GLY A 221 0.78 6.85 9.37
C GLY A 221 -0.62 6.43 9.76
N LYS A 222 -1.48 7.43 9.99
CA LYS A 222 -2.86 7.26 10.43
C LYS A 222 -3.76 7.14 9.21
N PHE A 223 -4.53 6.06 9.14
CA PHE A 223 -5.63 5.92 8.18
C PHE A 223 -6.91 6.38 8.89
N SER A 224 -7.54 7.45 8.39
CA SER A 224 -8.81 8.01 8.90
C SER A 224 -9.87 8.05 7.81
#